data_AF-A0AAE5A4W2-F1
#
_entry.id   AF-A0AAE5A4W2-F1
#
_cell.length_a   1.000
_cell.length_b   1.000
_cell.length_c   1.000
_cell.angle_alpha   90.00
_cell.angle_beta   90.00
_cell.angle_gamma   90.00
#
_symmetry.space_group_name_H-M   'P 1'
#
loop_
_entity.id
_entity.type
_entity.pdbx_description
1 polymer ?
#
loop_
_entity_poly.entity_id
_entity_poly.type
_entity_poly.pdbx_seq_one_letter_code
_entity_poly.pdbx_strand_id
1 'polypeptide(L)'
;MDATAVRSAVAIHLTESGMWSCCQDRAVEGLPSVRVATDGSLITSVRETSSTESSPLCSIDDEYIDVGGGIAPVPDVLAAVLRGAVEAVAGGPSVGAVLTYPTEWGTARQQVLADAGSAIAADTVLEPVAVAVAAVAGLAERDSTWAVVECRATGTTSTYVAATSGDYRVVEVEHESSLVVDDLDRQAEAITELVGRVCRGRALDGILVTDHIDTRHDLAPVRRAVVAAFGREVPVESVSGMDIVRALAMPRSDGVHEQSIVAIPQRNWLQPVLQREQQERTRRSWPTFVAVAAALAVVTGAGVAFIQSTLHSVSTSTVEGVVAESQSPSAPASSSVAPSQSTIPSTAAGTGREVSVGGVRLTAPDRWRERPQSATPFRIELVPDGGADRRIIVMQNNLQGGAGYDEVAVTLAAKIAQRGRPELFAELEKDVVFGGRPGITYSEFPDENSAVRWHVVVERDLQVSVGCQFLSAEWAEIEAECEHVVRSLEVDE
;
A
#
# COMPACT_ATOMS: atom_id res chain seq x y z
N MET A 1 7.80 40.85 -25.79
CA MET A 1 8.02 39.53 -25.15
C MET A 1 7.69 39.76 -23.70
N ASP A 2 6.42 39.58 -23.36
CA ASP A 2 5.85 40.03 -22.09
C ASP A 2 6.21 39.04 -20.99
N ALA A 3 6.72 39.57 -19.87
CA ALA A 3 7.08 38.83 -18.69
C ALA A 3 5.82 38.53 -17.85
N THR A 4 5.84 37.39 -17.16
CA THR A 4 4.97 37.05 -16.02
C THR A 4 3.47 37.02 -16.32
N ALA A 5 3.03 36.11 -17.17
CA ALA A 5 1.69 35.54 -16.98
C ALA A 5 1.73 34.75 -15.67
N VAL A 6 1.10 35.27 -14.62
CA VAL A 6 0.85 34.54 -13.36
C VAL A 6 0.14 33.25 -13.75
N ARG A 7 0.86 32.13 -13.74
CA ARG A 7 0.28 30.83 -14.08
C ARG A 7 -0.73 30.50 -12.99
N SER A 8 -2.00 30.42 -13.37
CA SER A 8 -3.03 29.90 -12.47
C SER A 8 -2.75 28.41 -12.22
N ALA A 9 -2.39 28.07 -10.99
CA ALA A 9 -2.20 26.69 -10.57
C ALA A 9 -3.50 26.15 -9.98
N VAL A 10 -3.79 24.87 -10.25
CA VAL A 10 -4.88 24.17 -9.57
C VAL A 10 -4.30 23.60 -8.27
N ALA A 11 -4.84 24.01 -7.13
CA ALA A 11 -4.54 23.41 -5.84
C ALA A 11 -5.49 22.24 -5.60
N ILE A 12 -4.95 21.09 -5.20
CA ILE A 12 -5.74 19.89 -4.88
C ILE A 12 -5.28 19.37 -3.52
N HIS A 13 -6.23 19.26 -2.60
CA HIS A 13 -6.06 18.59 -1.32
C HIS A 13 -6.88 17.31 -1.34
N LEU A 14 -6.21 16.16 -1.33
CA LEU A 14 -6.85 14.84 -1.32
C LEU A 14 -6.51 14.13 -0.01
N THR A 15 -7.52 13.56 0.63
CA THR A 15 -7.41 12.79 1.87
C THR A 15 -8.14 11.45 1.71
N GLU A 16 -8.13 10.61 2.74
CA GLU A 16 -8.90 9.38 2.76
C GLU A 16 -10.42 9.59 2.76
N SER A 17 -10.87 10.79 3.11
CA SER A 17 -12.28 11.09 3.39
C SER A 17 -12.84 12.26 2.59
N GLY A 18 -12.04 12.91 1.75
CA GLY A 18 -12.48 14.06 0.97
C GLY A 18 -11.44 14.54 -0.02
N MET A 19 -11.92 15.31 -1.00
CA MET A 19 -11.10 16.01 -1.97
C MET A 19 -11.60 17.45 -2.11
N TRP A 20 -10.67 18.38 -2.04
CA TRP A 20 -10.88 19.79 -2.31
C TRP A 20 -10.02 20.20 -3.50
N SER A 21 -10.57 21.04 -4.36
CA SER A 21 -9.84 21.59 -5.50
C SER A 21 -10.16 23.08 -5.62
N CYS A 22 -9.16 23.88 -5.97
CA CYS A 22 -9.33 25.32 -6.16
C CYS A 22 -8.49 25.83 -7.32
N CYS A 23 -9.07 26.71 -8.13
CA CYS A 23 -8.39 27.46 -9.17
C CYS A 23 -9.04 28.85 -9.27
N GLN A 24 -8.25 29.91 -9.05
CA GLN A 24 -8.75 31.29 -8.99
C GLN A 24 -9.90 31.41 -7.95
N ASP A 25 -11.05 31.95 -8.35
CA ASP A 25 -12.21 32.14 -7.48
C ASP A 25 -13.11 30.89 -7.39
N ARG A 26 -12.80 29.82 -8.12
CA ARG A 26 -13.60 28.59 -8.15
C ARG A 26 -12.98 27.53 -7.25
N ALA A 27 -13.76 27.05 -6.29
CA ALA A 27 -13.39 25.94 -5.43
C ALA A 27 -14.53 24.92 -5.37
N VAL A 28 -14.17 23.63 -5.34
CA VAL A 28 -15.11 22.51 -5.26
C VAL A 28 -14.60 21.53 -4.22
N GLU A 29 -15.53 21.01 -3.43
CA GLU A 29 -15.34 19.92 -2.48
C GLU A 29 -16.16 18.72 -2.94
N GLY A 30 -15.65 17.52 -2.71
CA GLY A 30 -16.40 16.30 -2.91
C GLY A 30 -15.61 15.05 -2.57
N LEU A 31 -16.31 13.93 -2.39
CA LEU A 31 -15.69 12.62 -2.27
C LEU A 31 -15.51 12.04 -3.68
N PRO A 32 -14.27 11.79 -4.16
CA PRO A 32 -14.08 11.23 -5.47
C PRO A 32 -14.52 9.77 -5.47
N SER A 33 -15.26 9.40 -6.52
CA SER A 33 -15.58 8.00 -6.84
C SER A 33 -15.05 7.70 -8.23
N VAL A 34 -14.49 6.51 -8.40
CA VAL A 34 -13.98 6.04 -9.68
C VAL A 34 -14.66 4.73 -9.98
N ARG A 35 -15.04 4.54 -11.24
CA ARG A 35 -15.51 3.26 -11.73
C ARG A 35 -14.88 2.91 -13.06
N VAL A 36 -14.65 1.63 -13.28
CA VAL A 36 -14.26 1.08 -14.58
C VAL A 36 -15.52 0.96 -15.45
N ALA A 37 -15.49 1.60 -16.62
CA ALA A 37 -16.52 1.48 -17.64
C ALA A 37 -16.41 0.15 -18.40
N THR A 38 -17.44 -0.18 -19.17
CA THR A 38 -17.48 -1.43 -19.96
C THR A 38 -16.36 -1.54 -21.00
N ASP A 39 -15.82 -0.40 -21.45
CA ASP A 39 -14.68 -0.33 -22.39
C ASP A 39 -13.31 -0.29 -21.69
N GLY A 40 -13.28 -0.44 -20.36
CA GLY A 40 -12.07 -0.37 -19.54
C GLY A 40 -11.63 1.05 -19.16
N SER A 41 -12.31 2.10 -19.63
CA SER A 41 -11.98 3.47 -19.25
C SER A 41 -12.39 3.80 -17.81
N LEU A 42 -11.67 4.71 -17.16
CA LEU A 42 -12.01 5.18 -15.82
C LEU A 42 -12.97 6.37 -15.90
N ILE A 43 -14.13 6.23 -15.27
CA ILE A 43 -15.12 7.29 -15.10
C ILE A 43 -15.03 7.81 -13.67
N THR A 44 -14.80 9.11 -13.53
CA THR A 44 -14.80 9.79 -12.24
C THR A 44 -16.11 10.52 -12.00
N SER A 45 -16.64 10.40 -10.79
CA SER A 45 -17.79 11.17 -10.32
C SER A 45 -17.57 11.71 -8.93
N VAL A 46 -18.23 12.82 -8.60
CA VAL A 46 -18.32 13.31 -7.22
C VAL A 46 -19.49 12.62 -6.54
N ARG A 47 -19.27 12.13 -5.33
CA ARG A 47 -20.21 11.30 -4.61
C ARG A 47 -21.01 12.06 -3.56
N GLU A 48 -22.18 11.51 -3.20
CA GLU A 48 -22.89 11.83 -1.96
C GLU A 48 -22.16 11.19 -0.76
N THR A 49 -22.18 11.86 0.39
CA THR A 49 -21.37 11.56 1.59
C THR A 49 -21.71 10.26 2.33
N SER A 50 -22.73 9.51 1.89
CA SER A 50 -23.31 8.34 2.61
C SER A 50 -22.74 6.97 2.22
N SER A 51 -21.63 6.95 1.51
CA SER A 51 -21.12 5.78 0.78
C SER A 51 -19.84 5.16 1.34
N THR A 52 -19.63 3.88 1.09
CA THR A 52 -18.55 3.08 1.69
C THR A 52 -17.33 2.78 0.80
N GLU A 53 -17.18 3.31 -0.44
CA GLU A 53 -15.86 3.16 -1.14
C GLU A 53 -14.80 3.94 -0.38
N SER A 54 -13.64 3.30 -0.22
CA SER A 54 -12.42 3.93 0.29
C SER A 54 -11.80 4.83 -0.78
N SER A 55 -11.24 5.97 -0.35
CA SER A 55 -10.43 6.84 -1.21
C SER A 55 -9.25 6.05 -1.80
N PRO A 56 -8.83 6.32 -3.05
CA PRO A 56 -7.67 5.65 -3.64
C PRO A 56 -6.37 5.92 -2.89
N LEU A 57 -6.31 6.97 -2.03
CA LEU A 57 -5.17 7.18 -1.14
C LEU A 57 -4.97 6.04 -0.13
N CYS A 58 -6.03 5.33 0.25
CA CYS A 58 -5.95 4.18 1.14
C CYS A 58 -5.22 2.98 0.51
N SER A 59 -5.09 2.96 -0.82
CA SER A 59 -4.42 1.90 -1.58
C SER A 59 -3.13 2.38 -2.23
N ILE A 60 -2.54 3.50 -1.77
CA ILE A 60 -1.35 4.07 -2.42
C ILE A 60 -0.12 3.14 -2.42
N ASP A 61 -0.08 2.16 -1.51
CA ASP A 61 0.98 1.15 -1.44
C ASP A 61 0.69 -0.10 -2.30
N ASP A 62 -0.47 -0.14 -2.97
CA ASP A 62 -0.87 -1.22 -3.84
C ASP A 62 -0.61 -0.89 -5.31
N GLU A 63 -0.40 -1.93 -6.11
CA GLU A 63 -0.33 -1.75 -7.56
C GLU A 63 -1.75 -1.59 -8.16
N TYR A 64 -2.74 -2.28 -7.58
CA TYR A 64 -4.13 -2.30 -8.06
C TYR A 64 -5.14 -2.10 -6.92
N ILE A 65 -6.28 -1.50 -7.25
CA ILE A 65 -7.41 -1.27 -6.35
C ILE A 65 -8.73 -1.74 -6.99
N ASP A 66 -9.59 -2.38 -6.21
CA ASP A 66 -10.97 -2.69 -6.62
C ASP A 66 -11.84 -1.45 -6.51
N VAL A 67 -12.36 -0.98 -7.64
CA VAL A 67 -13.25 0.19 -7.74
C VAL A 67 -14.59 -0.25 -8.34
N GLY A 68 -15.58 0.63 -8.34
CA GLY A 68 -16.86 0.32 -8.99
C GLY A 68 -16.67 -0.26 -10.40
N GLY A 69 -17.23 -1.44 -10.68
CA GLY A 69 -17.18 -2.04 -12.03
C GLY A 69 -15.88 -2.75 -12.43
N GLY A 70 -14.80 -2.74 -11.62
CA GLY A 70 -13.56 -3.44 -12.00
C GLY A 70 -12.36 -3.16 -11.10
N ILE A 71 -11.25 -3.86 -11.35
CA ILE A 71 -9.96 -3.56 -10.71
C ILE A 71 -9.12 -2.70 -11.65
N ALA A 72 -8.49 -1.66 -11.12
CA ALA A 72 -7.68 -0.73 -11.90
C ALA A 72 -6.32 -0.44 -11.22
N PRO A 73 -5.26 -0.09 -11.97
CA PRO A 73 -3.99 0.34 -11.39
C PRO A 73 -4.18 1.58 -10.50
N VAL A 74 -3.59 1.56 -9.31
CA VAL A 74 -3.68 2.69 -8.36
C VAL A 74 -3.20 4.01 -8.98
N PRO A 75 -2.07 4.07 -9.72
CA PRO A 75 -1.64 5.30 -10.37
C PRO A 75 -2.67 5.86 -11.37
N ASP A 76 -3.36 4.99 -12.11
CA ASP A 76 -4.36 5.39 -13.09
C ASP A 76 -5.64 5.92 -12.41
N VAL A 77 -6.04 5.27 -11.32
CA VAL A 77 -7.18 5.72 -10.48
C VAL A 77 -6.88 7.08 -9.85
N LEU A 78 -5.68 7.27 -9.30
CA LEU A 78 -5.25 8.57 -8.76
C LEU A 78 -5.22 9.64 -9.86
N ALA A 79 -4.64 9.36 -11.02
CA ALA A 79 -4.60 10.29 -12.14
C ALA A 79 -6.01 10.66 -12.63
N ALA A 80 -6.94 9.70 -12.64
CA ALA A 80 -8.35 9.94 -12.99
C ALA A 80 -9.03 10.87 -11.97
N VAL A 81 -8.86 10.61 -10.67
CA VAL A 81 -9.38 11.48 -9.59
C VAL A 81 -8.84 12.90 -9.69
N LEU A 82 -7.52 13.03 -9.84
CA LEU A 82 -6.86 14.33 -9.98
C LEU A 82 -7.34 15.08 -11.23
N ARG A 83 -7.55 14.37 -12.35
CA ARG A 83 -8.10 14.96 -13.59
C ARG A 83 -9.53 15.47 -13.37
N GLY A 84 -10.38 14.69 -12.72
CA GLY A 84 -11.74 15.11 -12.36
C GLY A 84 -11.74 16.35 -11.47
N ALA A 85 -10.82 16.44 -10.50
CA ALA A 85 -10.62 17.64 -9.68
C ALA A 85 -10.23 18.85 -10.53
N VAL A 86 -9.29 18.71 -11.46
CA VAL A 86 -8.90 19.79 -12.38
C VAL A 86 -10.09 20.24 -13.23
N GLU A 87 -10.81 19.31 -13.86
CA GLU A 87 -11.99 19.61 -14.69
C GLU A 87 -13.11 20.31 -13.90
N ALA A 88 -13.24 20.02 -12.60
CA ALA A 88 -14.24 20.62 -11.73
C ALA A 88 -13.99 22.11 -11.44
N VAL A 89 -12.75 22.61 -11.57
CA VAL A 89 -12.41 24.01 -11.25
C VAL A 89 -11.78 24.79 -12.40
N ALA A 90 -11.11 24.13 -13.34
CA ALA A 90 -10.45 24.76 -14.47
C ALA A 90 -11.36 24.86 -15.70
N GLY A 91 -11.42 26.04 -16.33
CA GLY A 91 -12.18 26.29 -17.58
C GLY A 91 -11.33 26.20 -18.87
N GLY A 92 -10.10 25.71 -18.78
CA GLY A 92 -9.11 25.65 -19.87
C GLY A 92 -7.82 24.96 -19.42
N PRO A 93 -6.82 24.78 -20.31
CA PRO A 93 -5.60 24.04 -19.99
C PRO A 93 -4.79 24.76 -18.90
N SER A 94 -4.80 24.20 -17.69
CA SER A 94 -4.03 24.67 -16.54
C SER A 94 -2.57 24.23 -16.67
N VAL A 95 -1.63 25.15 -16.40
CA VAL A 95 -0.19 24.94 -16.66
C VAL A 95 0.60 24.79 -15.36
N GLY A 96 -0.06 24.35 -14.29
CA GLY A 96 0.56 23.96 -13.03
C GLY A 96 -0.45 23.36 -12.04
N ALA A 97 0.00 22.43 -11.21
CA ALA A 97 -0.80 21.83 -10.13
C ALA A 97 0.00 21.82 -8.83
N VAL A 98 -0.67 22.07 -7.70
CA VAL A 98 -0.11 21.88 -6.36
C VAL A 98 -0.94 20.81 -5.67
N LEU A 99 -0.31 19.68 -5.35
CA LEU A 99 -0.96 18.56 -4.69
C LEU A 99 -0.45 18.46 -3.26
N THR A 100 -1.36 18.42 -2.29
CA THR A 100 -0.93 18.12 -0.92
C THR A 100 -0.71 16.63 -0.70
N TYR A 101 0.14 16.27 0.24
CA TYR A 101 0.26 14.90 0.72
C TYR A 101 0.42 14.84 2.25
N PRO A 102 -0.04 13.77 2.92
CA PRO A 102 0.15 13.59 4.36
C PRO A 102 1.62 13.70 4.77
N THR A 103 1.91 14.51 5.79
CA THR A 103 3.29 14.94 6.05
C THR A 103 4.23 13.79 6.41
N GLU A 104 3.71 12.71 7.00
CA GLU A 104 4.49 11.52 7.38
C GLU A 104 4.79 10.57 6.22
N TRP A 105 4.26 10.81 5.01
CA TRP A 105 4.54 9.95 3.87
C TRP A 105 6.03 9.98 3.48
N GLY A 106 6.57 8.78 3.27
CA GLY A 106 7.89 8.59 2.67
C GLY A 106 7.90 8.83 1.16
N THR A 107 9.11 8.80 0.58
CA THR A 107 9.35 9.12 -0.83
C THR A 107 8.62 8.22 -1.82
N ALA A 108 8.35 6.96 -1.48
CA ALA A 108 7.65 6.02 -2.36
C ALA A 108 6.20 6.48 -2.65
N ARG A 109 5.43 6.78 -1.60
CA ARG A 109 4.05 7.30 -1.73
C ARG A 109 4.02 8.66 -2.42
N GLN A 110 5.00 9.51 -2.12
CA GLN A 110 5.17 10.80 -2.80
C GLN A 110 5.42 10.61 -4.30
N GLN A 111 6.25 9.64 -4.71
CA GLN A 111 6.52 9.37 -6.12
C GLN A 111 5.25 8.91 -6.86
N VAL A 112 4.47 8.00 -6.28
CA VAL A 112 3.18 7.56 -6.87
C VAL A 112 2.25 8.76 -7.10
N LEU A 113 2.15 9.67 -6.12
CA LEU A 113 1.34 10.88 -6.26
C LEU A 113 1.92 11.85 -7.29
N ALA A 114 3.25 12.02 -7.33
CA ALA A 114 3.92 12.86 -8.33
C ALA A 114 3.71 12.35 -9.76
N ASP A 115 3.80 11.03 -9.96
CA ASP A 115 3.57 10.38 -11.26
C ASP A 115 2.12 10.59 -11.71
N ALA A 116 1.14 10.38 -10.82
CA ALA A 116 -0.27 10.67 -11.09
C ALA A 116 -0.51 12.16 -11.39
N GLY A 117 0.17 13.05 -10.68
CA GLY A 117 0.14 14.49 -10.92
C GLY A 117 0.73 14.89 -12.28
N SER A 118 1.83 14.27 -12.68
CA SER A 118 2.46 14.52 -13.99
C SER A 118 1.55 14.18 -15.17
N ALA A 119 0.60 13.25 -14.98
CA ALA A 119 -0.41 12.90 -15.96
C ALA A 119 -1.50 13.97 -16.14
N ILE A 120 -1.61 14.96 -15.23
CA ILE A 120 -2.60 16.04 -15.30
C ILE A 120 -1.99 17.42 -15.57
N ALA A 121 -0.77 17.68 -15.10
CA ALA A 121 -0.09 18.96 -15.28
C ALA A 121 1.43 18.77 -15.40
N ALA A 122 2.04 19.49 -16.35
CA ALA A 122 3.49 19.43 -16.60
C ALA A 122 4.32 19.95 -15.43
N ASP A 123 3.85 21.01 -14.76
CA ASP A 123 4.48 21.54 -13.54
C ASP A 123 3.62 21.14 -12.33
N THR A 124 3.87 19.94 -11.80
CA THR A 124 3.24 19.47 -10.56
C THR A 124 4.18 19.65 -9.38
N VAL A 125 3.70 20.33 -8.33
CA VAL A 125 4.41 20.52 -7.07
C VAL A 125 3.69 19.74 -5.97
N LEU A 126 4.45 19.02 -5.15
CA LEU A 126 3.94 18.37 -3.95
C LEU A 126 4.20 19.26 -2.72
N GLU A 127 3.17 19.46 -1.89
CA GLU A 127 3.25 20.24 -0.65
C GLU A 127 2.84 19.35 0.55
N PRO A 128 3.64 19.23 1.62
CA PRO A 128 3.18 18.55 2.83
C PRO A 128 1.96 19.26 3.41
N VAL A 129 0.95 18.52 3.88
CA VAL A 129 -0.24 19.10 4.51
C VAL A 129 0.14 20.05 5.66
N ALA A 130 1.13 19.70 6.48
CA ALA A 130 1.56 20.57 7.58
C ALA A 130 2.08 21.95 7.11
N VAL A 131 2.78 21.99 5.97
CA VAL A 131 3.27 23.25 5.38
C VAL A 131 2.09 24.05 4.82
N ALA A 132 1.18 23.38 4.12
CA ALA A 132 -0.01 24.01 3.56
C ALA A 132 -0.93 24.61 4.64
N VAL A 133 -1.14 23.87 5.74
CA VAL A 133 -1.92 24.30 6.90
C VAL A 133 -1.26 25.49 7.62
N ALA A 134 0.06 25.44 7.84
CA ALA A 134 0.77 26.57 8.43
C ALA A 134 0.71 27.84 7.54
N ALA A 135 0.67 27.67 6.21
CA ALA A 135 0.48 28.78 5.29
C ALA A 135 -0.89 29.46 5.43
N VAL A 136 -1.96 28.71 5.74
CA VAL A 136 -3.31 29.26 5.99
C VAL A 136 -3.32 30.20 7.19
N ALA A 137 -2.57 29.88 8.25
CA ALA A 137 -2.50 30.70 9.45
C ALA A 137 -1.95 32.12 9.20
N GLY A 138 -1.43 32.40 7.99
CA GLY A 138 -1.31 33.76 7.46
C GLY A 138 -0.31 34.67 8.19
N LEU A 139 0.46 34.13 9.12
CA LEU A 139 1.44 34.86 9.91
C LEU A 139 2.84 34.32 9.62
N ALA A 140 3.33 34.61 8.42
CA ALA A 140 4.77 34.70 8.18
C ALA A 140 5.36 35.93 8.91
N GLU A 141 5.02 36.09 10.20
CA GLU A 141 5.88 36.80 11.11
C GLU A 141 7.19 36.00 11.17
N ARG A 142 8.32 36.71 11.11
CA ARG A 142 9.63 36.07 11.12
C ARG A 142 9.73 35.22 12.39
N ASP A 143 10.08 33.95 12.22
CA ASP A 143 10.36 32.97 13.28
C ASP A 143 9.14 32.37 14.01
N SER A 144 7.94 32.36 13.41
CA SER A 144 6.78 31.65 13.98
C SER A 144 6.93 30.13 13.94
N THR A 145 6.35 29.45 14.93
CA THR A 145 6.48 28.01 15.17
C THR A 145 5.13 27.39 15.51
N TRP A 146 4.78 26.34 14.79
CA TRP A 146 3.45 25.73 14.84
C TRP A 146 3.57 24.23 15.04
N ALA A 147 2.63 23.64 15.78
CA ALA A 147 2.38 22.21 15.69
C ALA A 147 1.13 22.00 14.84
N VAL A 148 1.27 21.33 13.71
CA VAL A 148 0.14 20.91 12.89
C VAL A 148 -0.24 19.49 13.25
N VAL A 149 -1.53 19.25 13.50
CA VAL A 149 -2.10 17.94 13.81
C VAL A 149 -3.04 17.54 12.68
N GLU A 150 -2.65 16.50 11.94
CA GLU A 150 -3.42 15.90 10.84
C GLU A 150 -4.19 14.69 11.36
N CYS A 151 -5.50 14.86 11.59
CA CYS A 151 -6.38 13.82 12.10
C CYS A 151 -7.00 13.03 10.93
N ARG A 152 -6.45 11.85 10.65
CA ARG A 152 -6.84 11.01 9.51
C ARG A 152 -7.57 9.74 9.96
N ALA A 153 -8.22 9.07 9.01
CA ALA A 153 -8.89 7.80 9.25
C ALA A 153 -7.93 6.65 9.62
N THR A 154 -6.64 6.80 9.30
CA THR A 154 -5.58 5.79 9.49
C THR A 154 -4.60 6.14 10.62
N GLY A 155 -4.89 7.20 11.38
CA GLY A 155 -4.05 7.66 12.49
C GLY A 155 -3.95 9.18 12.56
N THR A 156 -3.14 9.66 13.51
CA THR A 156 -2.91 11.10 13.69
C THR A 156 -1.43 11.41 13.55
N THR A 157 -1.11 12.36 12.69
CA THR A 157 0.26 12.89 12.52
C THR A 157 0.35 14.24 13.22
N SER A 158 1.38 14.46 14.03
CA SER A 158 1.75 15.79 14.48
C SER A 158 3.06 16.19 13.83
N THR A 159 3.16 17.47 13.44
CA THR A 159 4.33 18.03 12.77
C THR A 159 4.70 19.37 13.39
N TYR A 160 5.96 19.51 13.81
CA TYR A 160 6.52 20.81 14.17
C TYR A 160 6.97 21.55 12.90
N VAL A 161 6.36 22.68 12.63
CA VAL A 161 6.63 23.54 11.47
C VAL A 161 7.22 24.86 11.94
N ALA A 162 8.29 25.32 11.28
CA ALA A 162 8.90 26.61 11.57
C ALA A 162 8.87 27.50 10.34
N ALA A 163 8.50 28.77 10.51
CA ALA A 163 8.67 29.79 9.50
C ALA A 163 10.16 30.11 9.33
N THR A 164 10.61 30.23 8.09
CA THR A 164 11.97 30.64 7.72
C THR A 164 11.85 31.57 6.51
N SER A 165 12.16 32.86 6.70
CA SER A 165 12.21 33.86 5.62
C SER A 165 10.94 34.02 4.78
N GLY A 166 9.76 33.68 5.31
CA GLY A 166 8.48 33.79 4.59
C GLY A 166 7.90 32.45 4.13
N ASP A 167 8.67 31.35 4.25
CA ASP A 167 8.23 29.99 3.96
C ASP A 167 8.14 29.14 5.22
N TYR A 168 7.42 28.03 5.15
CA TYR A 168 7.32 27.07 6.25
C TYR A 168 8.10 25.80 5.92
N ARG A 169 8.81 25.26 6.92
CA ARG A 169 9.51 23.97 6.79
C ARG A 169 9.11 23.01 7.90
N VAL A 170 9.04 21.74 7.53
CA VAL A 170 8.91 20.62 8.47
C VAL A 170 10.23 20.47 9.23
N VAL A 171 10.16 20.49 10.56
CA VAL A 171 11.33 20.29 11.44
C VAL A 171 11.28 18.91 12.10
N GLU A 172 10.11 18.50 12.56
CA GLU A 172 9.89 17.21 13.24
C GLU A 172 8.51 16.67 12.86
N VAL A 173 8.40 15.36 12.70
CA VAL A 173 7.14 14.67 12.42
C VAL A 173 7.05 13.46 13.34
N GLU A 174 5.92 13.28 13.99
CA GLU A 174 5.58 12.08 14.76
C GLU A 174 4.21 11.59 14.30
N HIS A 175 4.08 10.28 14.11
CA HIS A 175 2.83 9.67 13.65
C HIS A 175 2.39 8.60 14.64
N GLU A 176 1.14 8.69 15.09
CA GLU A 176 0.50 7.73 15.98
C GLU A 176 -0.67 7.06 15.26
N SER A 177 -0.44 5.85 14.78
CA SER A 177 -1.41 5.09 14.00
C SER A 177 -2.59 4.57 14.83
N SER A 178 -2.41 4.33 16.14
CA SER A 178 -3.54 3.92 17.00
C SER A 178 -4.43 5.09 17.40
N LEU A 179 -3.99 6.33 17.15
CA LEU A 179 -4.76 7.52 17.48
C LEU A 179 -5.64 7.92 16.29
N VAL A 180 -6.82 7.32 16.23
CA VAL A 180 -7.89 7.75 15.31
C VAL A 180 -8.85 8.64 16.09
N VAL A 181 -9.09 9.84 15.57
CA VAL A 181 -9.90 10.85 16.26
C VAL A 181 -11.35 10.76 15.79
N ASP A 182 -12.19 10.15 16.62
CA ASP A 182 -13.65 10.13 16.47
C ASP A 182 -14.36 11.02 17.52
N ASP A 183 -13.71 11.27 18.66
CA ASP A 183 -14.20 12.09 19.77
C ASP A 183 -13.05 12.91 20.38
N LEU A 184 -13.05 14.23 20.20
CA LEU A 184 -11.99 15.06 20.74
C LEU A 184 -11.92 15.07 22.27
N ASP A 185 -13.03 14.88 22.99
CA ASP A 185 -13.00 14.87 24.46
C ASP A 185 -12.21 13.67 24.99
N ARG A 186 -12.36 12.50 24.36
CA ARG A 186 -11.64 11.28 24.72
C ARG A 186 -10.19 11.28 24.23
N GLN A 187 -9.90 11.92 23.10
CA GLN A 187 -8.57 11.88 22.46
C GLN A 187 -7.69 13.10 22.76
N ALA A 188 -8.20 14.16 23.42
CA ALA A 188 -7.47 15.41 23.64
C ALA A 188 -6.10 15.24 24.33
N GLU A 189 -6.00 14.36 25.33
CA GLU A 189 -4.75 14.10 26.04
C GLU A 189 -3.72 13.44 25.13
N ALA A 190 -4.13 12.43 24.35
CA ALA A 190 -3.25 11.73 23.41
C ALA A 190 -2.77 12.63 22.26
N ILE A 191 -3.65 13.50 21.74
CA ILE A 191 -3.27 14.54 20.76
C ILE A 191 -2.21 15.47 21.37
N THR A 192 -2.44 15.93 22.61
CA THR A 192 -1.52 16.85 23.29
C THR A 192 -0.17 16.20 23.60
N GLU A 193 -0.15 14.93 23.98
CA GLU A 193 1.07 14.15 24.17
C GLU A 193 1.87 14.04 22.86
N LEU A 194 1.19 13.71 21.76
CA LEU A 194 1.79 13.64 20.43
C LEU A 194 2.39 14.99 20.01
N VAL A 195 1.70 16.11 20.27
CA VAL A 195 2.24 17.46 20.07
C VAL A 195 3.48 17.70 20.94
N GLY A 196 3.47 17.25 22.20
CA GLY A 196 4.62 17.32 23.10
C GLY A 196 5.86 16.62 22.53
N ARG A 197 5.68 15.45 21.90
CA ARG A 197 6.76 14.67 21.26
C ARG A 197 7.45 15.45 20.13
N VAL A 198 6.70 16.10 19.23
CA VAL A 198 7.31 16.90 18.15
C VAL A 198 7.94 18.20 18.65
N CYS A 199 7.40 18.79 19.72
CA CYS A 199 7.94 20.02 20.30
C CYS A 199 9.31 19.79 20.93
N ARG A 200 9.54 18.66 21.62
CA ARG A 200 10.78 18.37 22.37
C ARG A 200 11.21 19.53 23.29
N GLY A 201 10.22 20.20 23.90
CA GLY A 201 10.43 21.36 24.79
C GLY A 201 10.64 22.70 24.09
N ARG A 202 10.59 22.76 22.75
CA ARG A 202 10.58 24.03 21.99
C ARG A 202 9.26 24.77 22.21
N ALA A 203 9.31 26.10 22.12
CA ALA A 203 8.11 26.93 22.15
C ALA A 203 7.25 26.71 20.88
N LEU A 204 5.97 27.03 21.04
CA LEU A 204 4.95 27.05 19.99
C LEU A 204 4.18 28.36 20.09
N ASP A 205 3.95 28.98 18.95
CA ASP A 205 3.07 30.14 18.80
C ASP A 205 1.62 29.70 18.65
N GLY A 206 1.37 28.49 18.15
CA GLY A 206 0.05 27.88 18.10
C GLY A 206 0.04 26.41 17.69
N ILE A 207 -1.14 25.82 17.77
CA ILE A 207 -1.45 24.46 17.31
C ILE A 207 -2.56 24.57 16.26
N LEU A 208 -2.36 23.97 15.10
CA LEU A 208 -3.32 23.93 14.02
C LEU A 208 -3.80 22.49 13.86
N VAL A 209 -5.10 22.26 13.89
CA VAL A 209 -5.71 20.95 13.71
C VAL A 209 -6.41 20.92 12.36
N THR A 210 -6.16 19.90 11.56
CA THR A 210 -6.88 19.66 10.32
C THR A 210 -7.45 18.24 10.36
N ASP A 211 -8.71 18.08 10.01
CA ASP A 211 -9.45 16.84 10.13
C ASP A 211 -10.12 16.41 8.81
N HIS A 212 -10.53 15.14 8.82
CA HIS A 212 -11.05 14.40 7.68
C HIS A 212 -12.52 14.68 7.35
N ILE A 213 -13.22 15.41 8.22
CA ILE A 213 -14.60 15.86 8.03
C ILE A 213 -14.57 17.31 8.49
N ASP A 214 -15.02 18.25 7.66
CA ASP A 214 -15.17 19.68 7.97
C ASP A 214 -16.23 19.95 9.09
N THR A 215 -16.42 18.98 9.97
CA THR A 215 -16.93 19.14 11.32
C THR A 215 -16.01 20.11 12.04
N ARG A 216 -16.48 21.34 12.23
CA ARG A 216 -15.96 22.22 13.28
C ARG A 216 -16.17 21.52 14.63
N HIS A 217 -15.26 20.62 14.97
CA HIS A 217 -15.25 20.00 16.26
C HIS A 217 -15.02 21.09 17.32
N ASP A 218 -15.67 20.97 18.46
CA ASP A 218 -15.34 21.82 19.59
C ASP A 218 -13.91 21.48 20.04
N LEU A 219 -12.96 22.40 19.80
CA LEU A 219 -11.57 22.26 20.21
C LEU A 219 -11.36 22.56 21.70
N ALA A 220 -12.40 22.91 22.45
CA ALA A 220 -12.29 23.17 23.89
C ALA A 220 -11.60 22.04 24.68
N PRO A 221 -11.82 20.74 24.41
CA PRO A 221 -11.13 19.66 25.11
C PRO A 221 -9.62 19.67 24.86
N VAL A 222 -9.21 19.84 23.59
CA VAL A 222 -7.80 19.96 23.21
C VAL A 222 -7.17 21.19 23.85
N ARG A 223 -7.85 22.35 23.83
CA ARG A 223 -7.38 23.59 24.49
C ARG A 223 -7.14 23.38 25.98
N ARG A 224 -8.06 22.68 26.69
CA ARG A 224 -7.90 22.36 28.11
C ARG A 224 -6.69 21.44 28.35
N ALA A 225 -6.55 20.39 27.55
CA ALA A 225 -5.43 19.46 27.66
C ALA A 225 -4.08 20.16 27.38
N VAL A 226 -4.03 21.04 26.39
CA VAL A 226 -2.86 21.86 26.05
C VAL A 226 -2.47 22.79 27.21
N VAL A 227 -3.42 23.50 27.83
CA VAL A 227 -3.10 24.34 29.00
C VAL A 227 -2.55 23.49 30.15
N ALA A 228 -3.12 22.31 30.39
CA ALA A 228 -2.65 21.40 31.44
C ALA A 228 -1.24 20.87 31.17
N ALA A 229 -0.91 20.51 29.91
CA ALA A 229 0.37 19.93 29.54
C ALA A 229 1.50 20.97 29.40
N PHE A 230 1.21 22.13 28.80
CA PHE A 230 2.22 23.17 28.53
C PHE A 230 2.31 24.23 29.64
N GLY A 231 1.36 24.26 30.58
CA GLY A 231 1.33 25.22 31.68
C GLY A 231 1.07 26.68 31.24
N ARG A 232 0.63 26.88 29.99
CA ARG A 232 0.31 28.19 29.39
C ARG A 232 -0.78 28.04 28.34
N GLU A 233 -1.45 29.14 28.01
CA GLU A 233 -2.34 29.18 26.86
C GLU A 233 -1.51 29.17 25.56
N VAL A 234 -1.81 28.18 24.71
CA VAL A 234 -1.34 28.10 23.32
C VAL A 234 -2.60 28.12 22.44
N PRO A 235 -2.71 29.02 21.45
CA PRO A 235 -3.83 29.02 20.50
C PRO A 235 -3.99 27.66 19.84
N VAL A 236 -5.22 27.17 19.73
CA VAL A 236 -5.55 25.91 19.03
C VAL A 236 -6.67 26.18 18.03
N GLU A 237 -6.38 26.09 16.74
CA GLU A 237 -7.33 26.47 15.68
C GLU A 237 -7.54 25.33 14.69
N SER A 238 -8.72 25.25 14.09
CA SER A 238 -9.02 24.28 13.05
C SER A 238 -8.77 24.89 11.67
N VAL A 239 -8.18 24.14 10.76
CA VAL A 239 -7.95 24.53 9.36
C VAL A 239 -8.66 23.54 8.44
N SER A 240 -9.63 24.03 7.68
CA SER A 240 -10.43 23.20 6.77
C SER A 240 -9.66 22.86 5.49
N GLY A 241 -10.02 21.74 4.84
CA GLY A 241 -9.49 21.39 3.51
C GLY A 241 -9.75 22.49 2.47
N MET A 242 -10.86 23.23 2.62
CA MET A 242 -11.19 24.36 1.76
C MET A 242 -10.25 25.55 1.96
N ASP A 243 -9.87 25.86 3.20
CA ASP A 243 -8.90 26.93 3.48
C ASP A 243 -7.52 26.57 2.95
N ILE A 244 -7.12 25.29 3.05
CA ILE A 244 -5.86 24.76 2.48
C ILE A 244 -5.81 25.03 0.97
N VAL A 245 -6.80 24.57 0.19
CA VAL A 245 -6.74 24.72 -1.28
C VAL A 245 -6.84 26.18 -1.73
N ARG A 246 -7.57 27.04 -1.00
CA ARG A 246 -7.61 28.48 -1.28
C ARG A 246 -6.26 29.13 -1.02
N ALA A 247 -5.59 28.79 0.08
CA ALA A 247 -4.27 29.30 0.38
C ALA A 247 -3.23 28.89 -0.68
N LEU A 248 -3.29 27.64 -1.14
CA LEU A 248 -2.39 27.11 -2.17
C LEU A 248 -2.66 27.65 -3.57
N ALA A 249 -3.91 28.00 -3.90
CA ALA A 249 -4.29 28.56 -5.19
C ALA A 249 -3.91 30.05 -5.33
N MET A 250 -3.56 30.73 -4.24
CA MET A 250 -3.10 32.13 -4.29
C MET A 250 -1.68 32.23 -4.86
N PRO A 251 -1.39 33.23 -5.73
CA PRO A 251 -0.05 33.43 -6.26
C PRO A 251 0.95 33.68 -5.12
N ARG A 252 1.89 32.77 -4.92
CA ARG A 252 3.06 33.02 -4.07
C ARG A 252 3.95 34.05 -4.77
N SER A 253 4.44 35.05 -4.04
CA SER A 253 5.38 36.01 -4.61
C SER A 253 6.66 35.27 -4.98
N ASP A 254 7.10 35.37 -6.24
CA ASP A 254 8.36 34.78 -6.74
C ASP A 254 9.56 35.39 -5.99
N GLY A 255 9.83 34.89 -4.79
CA GLY A 255 11.16 34.89 -4.22
C GLY A 255 11.91 33.77 -4.90
N VAL A 256 12.93 34.10 -5.69
CA VAL A 256 13.88 33.12 -6.26
C VAL A 256 14.42 32.28 -5.10
N HIS A 257 13.86 31.10 -4.89
CA HIS A 257 14.36 30.11 -3.95
C HIS A 257 14.49 28.80 -4.72
N GLU A 258 15.75 28.46 -4.99
CA GLU A 258 16.15 27.08 -5.20
C GLU A 258 15.53 26.28 -4.06
N GLN A 259 14.49 25.51 -4.39
CA GLN A 259 14.09 24.39 -3.56
C GLN A 259 15.39 23.68 -3.22
N SER A 260 15.76 23.70 -1.94
CA SER A 260 16.72 22.75 -1.42
C SER A 260 16.07 21.40 -1.61
N ILE A 261 16.31 20.82 -2.79
CA ILE A 261 16.27 19.39 -3.02
C ILE A 261 17.13 18.88 -1.89
N VAL A 262 16.48 18.37 -0.84
CA VAL A 262 17.11 17.55 0.16
C VAL A 262 17.53 16.30 -0.59
N ALA A 263 18.67 16.37 -1.28
CA ALA A 263 19.42 15.22 -1.71
C ALA A 263 20.12 14.68 -0.46
N ILE A 264 19.34 14.04 0.40
CA ILE A 264 19.82 13.27 1.54
C ILE A 264 19.30 11.85 1.31
N PRO A 265 20.19 10.85 1.44
CA PRO A 265 20.28 9.74 0.50
C PRO A 265 19.00 8.92 0.48
N GLN A 266 18.64 8.52 -0.74
CA GLN A 266 17.73 7.44 -1.08
C GLN A 266 17.84 6.30 -0.05
N ARG A 267 17.01 6.36 1.00
CA ARG A 267 16.71 5.18 1.80
C ARG A 267 15.51 4.53 1.14
N ASN A 268 15.72 4.00 -0.07
CA ASN A 268 14.90 2.90 -0.51
C ASN A 268 15.18 1.77 0.48
N TRP A 269 14.13 1.28 1.13
CA TRP A 269 14.21 0.30 2.21
C TRP A 269 14.88 -1.02 1.78
N LEU A 270 14.97 -1.28 0.47
CA LEU A 270 15.70 -2.40 -0.17
C LEU A 270 17.17 -2.11 -0.53
N GLN A 271 17.58 -0.84 -0.58
CA GLN A 271 18.93 -0.45 -1.04
C GLN A 271 20.07 -0.96 -0.16
N PRO A 272 19.93 -1.01 1.19
CA PRO A 272 20.97 -1.57 2.05
C PRO A 272 21.20 -3.08 1.87
N VAL A 273 20.21 -3.80 1.31
CA VAL A 273 20.28 -5.25 1.04
C VAL A 273 20.89 -5.49 -0.33
N LEU A 274 20.44 -4.76 -1.34
CA LEU A 274 20.99 -4.80 -2.69
C LEU A 274 22.48 -4.40 -2.72
N GLN A 275 22.89 -3.41 -1.91
CA GLN A 275 24.30 -3.02 -1.80
C GLN A 275 25.15 -4.05 -1.05
N ARG A 276 24.61 -4.74 -0.03
CA ARG A 276 25.34 -5.82 0.64
C ARG A 276 25.55 -7.02 -0.30
N GLU A 277 24.51 -7.42 -1.04
CA GLU A 277 24.63 -8.50 -2.02
C GLU A 277 25.54 -8.13 -3.20
N GLN A 278 25.46 -6.91 -3.73
CA GLN A 278 26.35 -6.45 -4.79
C GLN A 278 27.81 -6.32 -4.31
N GLN A 279 28.04 -5.88 -3.07
CA GLN A 279 29.38 -5.76 -2.49
C GLN A 279 29.99 -7.12 -2.13
N GLU A 280 29.17 -8.11 -1.78
CA GLU A 280 29.60 -9.51 -1.60
C GLU A 280 29.81 -10.24 -2.93
N ARG A 281 28.95 -10.01 -3.94
CA ARG A 281 29.11 -10.57 -5.29
C ARG A 281 30.36 -10.01 -5.97
N THR A 282 30.63 -8.70 -5.89
CA THR A 282 31.82 -8.06 -6.49
C THR A 282 33.14 -8.42 -5.79
N ARG A 283 33.13 -8.66 -4.47
CA ARG A 283 34.31 -9.20 -3.76
C ARG A 283 34.62 -10.66 -4.07
N ARG A 284 33.61 -11.42 -4.50
CA ARG A 284 33.72 -12.86 -4.78
C ARG A 284 33.93 -13.17 -6.27
N SER A 285 33.83 -12.18 -7.16
CA SER A 285 33.90 -12.37 -8.62
C SER A 285 34.99 -11.54 -9.33
N TRP A 286 36.25 -11.66 -8.94
CA TRP A 286 37.36 -11.49 -9.89
C TRP A 286 38.65 -12.18 -9.40
N PRO A 287 39.36 -13.02 -10.20
CA PRO A 287 39.11 -13.44 -11.59
C PRO A 287 39.20 -14.98 -11.83
N THR A 288 38.13 -15.61 -12.35
CA THR A 288 38.20 -16.87 -13.12
C THR A 288 37.92 -16.67 -14.61
N PHE A 289 37.85 -15.42 -15.08
CA PHE A 289 37.55 -15.08 -16.49
C PHE A 289 38.77 -15.02 -17.43
N VAL A 290 39.87 -15.72 -17.13
CA VAL A 290 40.99 -15.91 -18.09
C VAL A 290 41.13 -17.37 -18.58
N ALA A 291 40.42 -18.35 -18.00
CA ALA A 291 40.67 -19.76 -18.35
C ALA A 291 39.85 -20.33 -19.52
N VAL A 292 38.77 -19.68 -19.98
CA VAL A 292 37.90 -20.25 -21.02
C VAL A 292 38.23 -19.76 -22.45
N ALA A 293 38.99 -18.68 -22.59
CA ALA A 293 39.47 -18.23 -23.91
C ALA A 293 40.72 -18.98 -24.42
N ALA A 294 41.37 -19.80 -23.57
CA ALA A 294 42.56 -20.58 -23.95
C ALA A 294 42.22 -22.01 -24.44
N ALA A 295 40.99 -22.49 -24.25
CA ALA A 295 40.60 -23.85 -24.65
C ALA A 295 40.06 -23.94 -26.09
N LEU A 296 39.70 -22.82 -26.73
CA LEU A 296 39.29 -22.78 -28.14
C LEU A 296 40.44 -22.49 -29.12
N ALA A 297 41.65 -22.19 -28.64
CA ALA A 297 42.81 -21.88 -29.47
C ALA A 297 43.81 -23.04 -29.64
N VAL A 298 43.52 -24.24 -29.08
CA VAL A 298 44.42 -25.41 -29.13
C VAL A 298 43.94 -26.53 -30.08
N VAL A 299 42.73 -26.43 -30.66
CA VAL A 299 42.22 -27.48 -31.59
C VAL A 299 42.58 -27.20 -33.07
N THR A 300 43.11 -26.03 -33.41
CA THR A 300 43.62 -25.74 -34.77
C THR A 300 45.09 -26.15 -35.00
N GLY A 301 45.69 -26.90 -34.08
CA GLY A 301 47.15 -27.10 -34.06
C GLY A 301 47.67 -28.51 -33.88
N ALA A 302 46.91 -29.57 -34.16
CA ALA A 302 47.50 -30.91 -34.29
C ALA A 302 46.55 -31.89 -35.02
N GLY A 303 46.99 -32.43 -36.16
CA GLY A 303 46.57 -33.77 -36.57
C GLY A 303 45.69 -33.89 -37.81
N VAL A 304 46.10 -33.30 -38.92
CA VAL A 304 45.94 -33.99 -40.22
C VAL A 304 46.72 -35.30 -40.12
N ALA A 305 46.06 -36.40 -39.77
CA ALA A 305 46.45 -37.78 -40.08
C ALA A 305 45.51 -38.80 -39.41
N PHE A 306 44.34 -39.06 -40.00
CA PHE A 306 43.91 -40.44 -40.30
C PHE A 306 42.59 -40.42 -41.09
N ILE A 307 42.73 -40.28 -42.41
CA ILE A 307 41.75 -40.81 -43.35
C ILE A 307 42.09 -42.30 -43.45
N GLN A 308 41.20 -43.20 -43.02
CA GLN A 308 40.81 -44.41 -43.76
C GLN A 308 40.02 -45.40 -42.89
N SER A 309 38.94 -45.89 -43.49
CA SER A 309 38.27 -47.17 -43.20
C SER A 309 37.42 -47.19 -41.92
N THR A 310 36.18 -47.67 -41.90
CA THR A 310 35.45 -48.46 -42.86
C THR A 310 33.97 -48.32 -42.52
N LEU A 311 33.17 -47.84 -43.48
CA LEU A 311 31.77 -48.21 -43.56
C LEU A 311 31.73 -49.73 -43.72
N HIS A 312 31.26 -50.45 -42.71
CA HIS A 312 30.85 -51.85 -42.84
C HIS A 312 29.57 -52.09 -42.04
N SER A 313 28.62 -52.69 -42.76
CA SER A 313 27.49 -53.54 -42.36
C SER A 313 26.38 -52.98 -41.45
N VAL A 314 25.27 -52.67 -42.13
CA VAL A 314 23.91 -53.18 -41.90
C VAL A 314 23.82 -54.47 -41.05
N SER A 315 22.87 -54.49 -40.10
CA SER A 315 21.87 -55.56 -39.79
C SER A 315 21.20 -55.24 -38.43
N THR A 316 19.96 -54.73 -38.33
CA THR A 316 18.63 -55.41 -38.28
C THR A 316 18.45 -56.65 -37.38
N SER A 317 17.33 -56.61 -36.64
CA SER A 317 16.54 -57.72 -36.03
C SER A 317 17.07 -58.24 -34.66
N THR A 318 16.30 -58.66 -33.63
CA THR A 318 14.89 -59.08 -33.42
C THR A 318 14.68 -59.11 -31.88
N VAL A 319 13.69 -58.46 -31.29
CA VAL A 319 12.42 -58.98 -30.70
C VAL A 319 12.52 -60.21 -29.76
N GLU A 320 11.85 -60.03 -28.60
CA GLU A 320 11.13 -60.98 -27.73
C GLU A 320 11.81 -61.68 -26.53
N GLY A 321 11.06 -61.63 -25.42
CA GLY A 321 11.29 -62.39 -24.20
C GLY A 321 10.32 -61.98 -23.09
N VAL A 322 9.03 -62.31 -23.27
CA VAL A 322 7.93 -62.10 -22.31
C VAL A 322 7.92 -63.24 -21.25
N VAL A 323 7.29 -62.93 -20.11
CA VAL A 323 6.46 -63.79 -19.22
C VAL A 323 7.08 -64.26 -17.89
N ALA A 324 6.30 -63.97 -16.83
CA ALA A 324 5.98 -64.77 -15.62
C ALA A 324 6.32 -64.00 -14.32
N GLU A 325 5.39 -63.33 -13.64
CA GLU A 325 4.15 -63.79 -12.96
C GLU A 325 4.38 -64.21 -11.50
N SER A 326 3.63 -63.51 -10.62
CA SER A 326 3.07 -63.89 -9.31
C SER A 326 3.97 -64.51 -8.24
N GLN A 327 3.96 -63.88 -7.05
CA GLN A 327 3.23 -64.42 -5.89
C GLN A 327 3.31 -63.50 -4.66
N SER A 328 2.12 -63.14 -4.17
CA SER A 328 1.87 -62.82 -2.76
C SER A 328 1.79 -64.14 -1.97
N PRO A 329 2.14 -64.18 -0.68
CA PRO A 329 1.05 -64.37 0.29
C PRO A 329 1.22 -63.73 1.67
N SER A 330 0.05 -63.35 2.20
CA SER A 330 -0.46 -63.61 3.56
C SER A 330 -0.01 -62.80 4.77
N ALA A 331 -1.04 -62.22 5.39
CA ALA A 331 -1.16 -61.80 6.77
C ALA A 331 -1.02 -62.96 7.78
N PRO A 332 -0.94 -62.62 9.08
CA PRO A 332 -1.96 -63.12 9.99
C PRO A 332 -2.56 -62.03 10.89
N ALA A 333 -3.79 -62.31 11.35
CA ALA A 333 -4.62 -61.46 12.18
C ALA A 333 -4.45 -61.72 13.69
N SER A 334 -4.65 -60.64 14.45
CA SER A 334 -5.34 -60.49 15.75
C SER A 334 -4.90 -61.25 17.01
N SER A 335 -4.56 -60.45 18.04
CA SER A 335 -5.01 -60.59 19.44
C SER A 335 -4.85 -59.23 20.13
N SER A 336 -5.94 -58.48 20.34
CA SER A 336 -6.61 -58.23 21.63
C SER A 336 -5.66 -57.85 22.79
N VAL A 337 -5.76 -56.59 23.27
CA VAL A 337 -5.97 -56.19 24.68
C VAL A 337 -6.13 -54.65 24.71
N ALA A 338 -7.25 -54.16 25.25
CA ALA A 338 -7.38 -52.78 25.74
C ALA A 338 -6.75 -52.67 27.14
N PRO A 339 -6.12 -51.53 27.48
CA PRO A 339 -6.78 -50.68 28.47
C PRO A 339 -6.63 -49.17 28.25
N SER A 340 -7.66 -48.46 28.69
CA SER A 340 -7.65 -47.22 29.46
C SER A 340 -6.86 -46.01 28.95
N GLN A 341 -7.65 -45.05 28.48
CA GLN A 341 -7.48 -43.59 28.60
C GLN A 341 -6.29 -43.16 29.47
N SER A 342 -5.27 -42.60 28.83
CA SER A 342 -4.38 -41.64 29.46
C SER A 342 -4.32 -40.43 28.55
N THR A 343 -5.07 -39.41 28.95
CA THR A 343 -5.14 -38.08 28.35
C THR A 343 -3.73 -37.54 28.20
N ILE A 344 -3.22 -37.48 26.97
CA ILE A 344 -2.09 -36.62 26.66
C ILE A 344 -2.67 -35.20 26.59
N PRO A 345 -2.22 -34.25 27.40
CA PRO A 345 -2.70 -32.88 27.29
C PRO A 345 -2.35 -32.38 25.89
N SER A 346 -3.39 -31.92 25.19
CA SER A 346 -3.30 -31.13 23.99
C SER A 346 -2.21 -30.07 24.19
N THR A 347 -1.11 -30.22 23.46
CA THR A 347 0.01 -29.30 23.51
C THR A 347 -0.46 -28.02 22.82
N ALA A 348 -0.71 -26.99 23.65
CA ALA A 348 -0.78 -25.57 23.37
C ALA A 348 -1.32 -25.17 21.99
N ALA A 349 -2.60 -24.78 21.95
CA ALA A 349 -3.09 -23.80 21.00
C ALA A 349 -2.22 -22.53 21.13
N GLY A 350 -1.53 -22.15 20.06
CA GLY A 350 -0.82 -20.87 19.97
C GLY A 350 -1.80 -19.75 20.27
N THR A 351 -1.44 -18.88 21.21
CA THR A 351 -2.19 -17.67 21.53
C THR A 351 -1.93 -16.63 20.43
N GLY A 352 -2.46 -16.87 19.24
CA GLY A 352 -2.54 -15.87 18.20
C GLY A 352 -3.44 -14.72 18.64
N ARG A 353 -3.15 -13.50 18.18
CA ARG A 353 -3.93 -12.30 18.52
C ARG A 353 -5.15 -12.24 17.59
N GLU A 354 -6.34 -12.06 18.14
CA GLU A 354 -7.53 -11.80 17.34
C GLU A 354 -7.45 -10.41 16.68
N VAL A 355 -7.85 -10.34 15.42
CA VAL A 355 -7.87 -9.12 14.60
C VAL A 355 -9.20 -9.06 13.84
N SER A 356 -9.74 -7.86 13.70
CA SER A 356 -10.99 -7.61 12.98
C SER A 356 -10.73 -6.84 11.69
N VAL A 357 -11.46 -7.22 10.64
CA VAL A 357 -11.51 -6.55 9.34
C VAL A 357 -12.97 -6.44 8.96
N GLY A 358 -13.56 -5.25 9.04
CA GLY A 358 -14.99 -5.05 8.85
C GLY A 358 -15.84 -5.90 9.80
N GLY A 359 -16.69 -6.75 9.23
CA GLY A 359 -17.51 -7.75 9.93
C GLY A 359 -16.90 -9.15 9.94
N VAL A 360 -15.57 -9.24 9.85
CA VAL A 360 -14.81 -10.50 9.84
C VAL A 360 -13.79 -10.48 10.98
N ARG A 361 -13.71 -11.56 11.74
CA ARG A 361 -12.65 -11.81 12.72
C ARG A 361 -11.70 -12.89 12.22
N LEU A 362 -10.43 -12.77 12.60
CA LEU A 362 -9.40 -13.76 12.30
C LEU A 362 -8.33 -13.77 13.38
N THR A 363 -7.49 -14.80 13.38
CA THR A 363 -6.32 -14.90 14.26
C THR A 363 -5.05 -14.59 13.47
N ALA A 364 -4.29 -13.59 13.92
CA ALA A 364 -2.97 -13.31 13.36
C ALA A 364 -1.99 -14.43 13.76
N PRO A 365 -1.14 -14.91 12.84
CA PRO A 365 -0.17 -15.95 13.15
C PRO A 365 0.81 -15.52 14.25
N ASP A 366 1.39 -16.49 14.95
CA ASP A 366 2.41 -16.23 15.96
C ASP A 366 3.58 -15.46 15.34
N ARG A 367 4.06 -14.40 16.02
CA ARG A 367 5.14 -13.53 15.53
C ARG A 367 4.76 -12.72 14.28
N TRP A 368 3.47 -12.47 14.08
CA TRP A 368 2.98 -11.50 13.11
C TRP A 368 2.26 -10.37 13.82
N ARG A 369 2.42 -9.17 13.27
CA ARG A 369 1.75 -7.97 13.76
C ARG A 369 1.04 -7.27 12.62
N GLU A 370 -0.03 -6.60 12.97
CA GLU A 370 -0.69 -5.69 12.06
C GLU A 370 0.19 -4.48 11.80
N ARG A 371 0.32 -4.10 10.53
CA ARG A 371 0.97 -2.86 10.11
C ARG A 371 -0.05 -1.74 10.22
N PRO A 372 0.09 -0.84 11.21
CA PRO A 372 -0.97 0.12 11.51
C PRO A 372 -1.22 1.13 10.39
N GLN A 373 -0.18 1.51 9.63
CA GLN A 373 -0.28 2.48 8.53
C GLN A 373 -1.05 1.97 7.31
N SER A 374 -1.31 0.65 7.22
CA SER A 374 -1.99 0.02 6.09
C SER A 374 -3.39 -0.48 6.47
N ALA A 375 -3.81 -0.25 7.72
CA ALA A 375 -5.11 -0.68 8.24
C ALA A 375 -6.19 0.36 7.94
N THR A 376 -7.27 -0.08 7.29
CA THR A 376 -8.54 0.63 7.16
C THR A 376 -9.64 -0.24 7.77
N PRO A 377 -10.87 0.28 7.97
CA PRO A 377 -11.96 -0.53 8.53
C PRO A 377 -12.23 -1.84 7.79
N PHE A 378 -11.89 -1.94 6.50
CA PHE A 378 -12.16 -3.11 5.65
C PHE A 378 -10.89 -3.77 5.10
N ARG A 379 -9.71 -3.35 5.57
CA ARG A 379 -8.44 -3.88 5.10
C ARG A 379 -7.39 -3.84 6.19
N ILE A 380 -6.63 -4.91 6.33
CA ILE A 380 -5.43 -4.91 7.19
C ILE A 380 -4.25 -5.51 6.43
N GLU A 381 -3.05 -5.24 6.93
CA GLU A 381 -1.84 -5.90 6.51
C GLU A 381 -1.13 -6.49 7.73
N LEU A 382 -0.86 -7.79 7.71
CA LEU A 382 -0.05 -8.47 8.71
C LEU A 382 1.37 -8.65 8.17
N VAL A 383 2.36 -8.38 9.02
CA VAL A 383 3.78 -8.51 8.72
C VAL A 383 4.51 -9.30 9.80
N PRO A 384 5.53 -10.09 9.45
CA PRO A 384 6.28 -10.87 10.43
C PRO A 384 7.14 -9.97 11.32
N ASP A 385 7.32 -10.41 12.57
CA ASP A 385 8.21 -9.78 13.51
C ASP A 385 9.66 -9.89 13.02
N GLY A 386 10.32 -8.73 12.93
CA GLY A 386 11.66 -8.63 12.35
C GLY A 386 11.67 -8.18 10.90
N GLY A 387 10.50 -8.04 10.25
CA GLY A 387 10.37 -7.39 8.94
C GLY A 387 10.90 -8.22 7.78
N ALA A 388 10.65 -9.53 7.76
CA ALA A 388 10.91 -10.35 6.58
C ALA A 388 10.09 -9.87 5.37
N ASP A 389 10.56 -10.18 4.15
CA ASP A 389 9.97 -9.78 2.86
C ASP A 389 8.70 -10.57 2.52
N ARG A 390 7.76 -10.58 3.47
CA ARG A 390 6.52 -11.32 3.44
C ARG A 390 5.42 -10.49 4.10
N ARG A 391 4.21 -10.56 3.55
CA ARG A 391 3.03 -9.95 4.15
C ARG A 391 1.77 -10.74 3.84
N ILE A 392 0.78 -10.62 4.72
CA ILE A 392 -0.57 -11.14 4.51
C ILE A 392 -1.52 -9.95 4.48
N ILE A 393 -2.16 -9.72 3.35
CA ILE A 393 -3.16 -8.68 3.14
C ILE A 393 -4.52 -9.33 3.31
N VAL A 394 -5.40 -8.73 4.11
CA VAL A 394 -6.78 -9.19 4.25
C VAL A 394 -7.71 -8.03 3.89
N MET A 395 -8.62 -8.26 2.95
CA MET A 395 -9.61 -7.28 2.50
C MET A 395 -11.01 -7.85 2.58
N GLN A 396 -11.96 -7.04 3.05
CA GLN A 396 -13.38 -7.34 3.00
C GLN A 396 -14.07 -6.46 1.97
N ASN A 397 -14.82 -7.08 1.06
CA ASN A 397 -15.79 -6.41 0.19
C ASN A 397 -17.21 -6.94 0.49
N ASN A 398 -18.18 -6.03 0.53
CA ASN A 398 -19.59 -6.39 0.63
C ASN A 398 -20.14 -6.68 -0.77
N LEU A 399 -20.79 -7.83 -0.94
CA LEU A 399 -21.38 -8.25 -2.21
C LEU A 399 -22.75 -7.56 -2.40
N GLN A 400 -22.87 -6.82 -3.50
CA GLN A 400 -24.11 -6.14 -3.85
C GLN A 400 -25.12 -7.15 -4.43
N GLY A 401 -26.38 -7.06 -4.00
CA GLY A 401 -27.47 -7.85 -4.59
C GLY A 401 -27.49 -9.35 -4.25
N GLY A 402 -26.77 -9.78 -3.21
CA GLY A 402 -26.71 -11.20 -2.81
C GLY A 402 -25.91 -12.07 -3.78
N ALA A 403 -24.94 -11.49 -4.48
CA ALA A 403 -24.07 -12.21 -5.39
C ALA A 403 -23.38 -13.39 -4.67
N GLY A 404 -23.52 -14.59 -5.23
CA GLY A 404 -23.01 -15.83 -4.63
C GLY A 404 -21.58 -16.17 -5.07
N TYR A 405 -21.02 -17.24 -4.48
CA TYR A 405 -19.68 -17.75 -4.77
C TYR A 405 -19.37 -17.87 -6.28
N ASP A 406 -20.28 -18.45 -7.06
CA ASP A 406 -20.06 -18.65 -8.50
C ASP A 406 -20.01 -17.35 -9.29
N GLU A 407 -20.81 -16.37 -8.91
CA GLU A 407 -20.85 -15.05 -9.53
C GLU A 407 -19.59 -14.25 -9.20
N VAL A 408 -19.11 -14.35 -7.95
CA VAL A 408 -17.82 -13.78 -7.54
C VAL A 408 -16.70 -14.38 -8.38
N ALA A 409 -16.67 -15.70 -8.55
CA ALA A 409 -15.61 -16.35 -9.32
C ALA A 409 -15.64 -15.98 -10.82
N VAL A 410 -16.84 -15.90 -11.43
CA VAL A 410 -17.00 -15.41 -12.80
C VAL A 410 -16.57 -13.96 -12.93
N THR A 411 -16.94 -13.12 -11.97
CA THR A 411 -16.57 -11.70 -11.93
C THR A 411 -15.07 -11.52 -11.79
N LEU A 412 -14.42 -12.28 -10.90
CA LEU A 412 -12.96 -12.26 -10.74
C LEU A 412 -12.23 -12.74 -12.00
N ALA A 413 -12.69 -13.84 -12.61
CA ALA A 413 -12.11 -14.33 -13.86
C ALA A 413 -12.26 -13.30 -15.00
N ALA A 414 -13.41 -12.65 -15.10
CA ALA A 414 -13.64 -11.57 -16.06
C ALA A 414 -12.75 -10.34 -15.78
N LYS A 415 -12.63 -9.92 -14.51
CA LYS A 415 -11.73 -8.84 -14.08
C LYS A 415 -10.27 -9.16 -14.42
N ILE A 416 -9.80 -10.38 -14.17
CA ILE A 416 -8.44 -10.83 -14.52
C ILE A 416 -8.24 -10.80 -16.04
N ALA A 417 -9.19 -11.35 -16.82
CA ALA A 417 -9.09 -11.40 -18.28
C ALA A 417 -9.11 -10.01 -18.94
N GLN A 418 -9.85 -9.05 -18.38
CA GLN A 418 -9.97 -7.69 -18.92
C GLN A 418 -8.71 -6.82 -18.70
N ARG A 419 -7.79 -7.21 -17.80
CA ARG A 419 -6.57 -6.43 -17.49
C ARG A 419 -5.56 -6.34 -18.65
N GLY A 420 -5.65 -7.20 -19.66
CA GLY A 420 -4.81 -7.12 -20.87
C GLY A 420 -3.33 -7.45 -20.68
N ARG A 421 -2.93 -7.95 -19.51
CA ARG A 421 -1.57 -8.41 -19.15
C ARG A 421 -1.60 -9.80 -18.51
N PRO A 422 -1.82 -10.87 -19.30
CA PRO A 422 -1.97 -12.22 -18.79
C PRO A 422 -0.71 -12.74 -18.07
N GLU A 423 0.46 -12.14 -18.30
CA GLU A 423 1.72 -12.48 -17.64
C GLU A 423 1.75 -12.14 -16.14
N LEU A 424 0.91 -11.19 -15.69
CA LEU A 424 0.86 -10.76 -14.29
C LEU A 424 -0.04 -11.65 -13.44
N PHE A 425 -0.82 -12.55 -14.03
CA PHE A 425 -1.78 -13.39 -13.30
C PHE A 425 -1.68 -14.84 -13.74
N ALA A 426 -1.65 -15.75 -12.77
CA ALA A 426 -1.92 -17.15 -13.05
C ALA A 426 -3.43 -17.39 -13.22
N GLU A 427 -3.78 -18.55 -13.79
CA GLU A 427 -5.17 -18.98 -13.93
C GLU A 427 -5.88 -19.01 -12.57
N LEU A 428 -7.16 -18.63 -12.59
CA LEU A 428 -8.04 -18.68 -11.42
C LEU A 428 -8.63 -20.08 -11.27
N GLU A 429 -8.48 -20.66 -10.09
CA GLU A 429 -9.01 -21.97 -9.74
C GLU A 429 -10.15 -21.84 -8.73
N LYS A 430 -11.24 -22.57 -8.98
CA LYS A 430 -12.39 -22.68 -8.08
C LYS A 430 -12.26 -23.93 -7.20
N ASP A 431 -13.02 -23.94 -6.11
CA ASP A 431 -13.18 -25.07 -5.19
C ASP A 431 -11.87 -25.58 -4.59
N VAL A 432 -10.85 -24.72 -4.53
CA VAL A 432 -9.57 -25.03 -3.91
C VAL A 432 -9.73 -24.95 -2.40
N VAL A 433 -9.40 -26.05 -1.72
CA VAL A 433 -9.45 -26.10 -0.26
C VAL A 433 -8.11 -25.62 0.29
N PHE A 434 -8.13 -24.49 0.99
CA PHE A 434 -6.96 -23.89 1.64
C PHE A 434 -7.31 -23.49 3.07
N GLY A 435 -6.43 -23.79 4.04
CA GLY A 435 -6.75 -23.61 5.46
C GLY A 435 -7.99 -24.42 5.92
N GLY A 436 -8.37 -25.48 5.20
CA GLY A 436 -9.59 -26.26 5.47
C GLY A 436 -10.89 -25.63 4.95
N ARG A 437 -10.82 -24.53 4.21
CA ARG A 437 -11.98 -23.82 3.63
C ARG A 437 -11.95 -23.90 2.11
N PRO A 438 -13.08 -24.24 1.44
CA PRO A 438 -13.17 -24.10 0.00
C PRO A 438 -13.21 -22.61 -0.36
N GLY A 439 -12.47 -22.22 -1.39
CA GLY A 439 -12.36 -20.85 -1.85
C GLY A 439 -12.03 -20.75 -3.32
N ILE A 440 -11.81 -19.53 -3.80
CA ILE A 440 -11.27 -19.24 -5.12
C ILE A 440 -9.81 -18.85 -4.92
N THR A 441 -8.90 -19.37 -5.74
CA THR A 441 -7.49 -18.96 -5.69
C THR A 441 -7.00 -18.48 -7.03
N TYR A 442 -6.08 -17.52 -7.00
CA TYR A 442 -5.33 -17.07 -8.17
C TYR A 442 -3.99 -16.50 -7.69
N SER A 443 -3.00 -16.47 -8.58
CA SER A 443 -1.72 -15.82 -8.29
C SER A 443 -1.59 -14.53 -9.09
N GLU A 444 -0.94 -13.55 -8.49
CA GLU A 444 -0.54 -12.28 -9.08
C GLU A 444 0.98 -12.15 -8.98
N PHE A 445 1.61 -11.58 -10.00
CA PHE A 445 3.06 -11.38 -10.10
C PHE A 445 3.32 -9.89 -10.31
N PRO A 446 3.36 -9.08 -9.23
CA PRO A 446 3.59 -7.64 -9.32
C PRO A 446 4.91 -7.28 -10.03
N ASP A 447 5.94 -8.10 -9.80
CA ASP A 447 7.24 -8.01 -10.46
C ASP A 447 7.91 -9.40 -10.55
N GLU A 448 9.09 -9.49 -11.19
CA GLU A 448 9.79 -10.76 -11.40
C GLU A 448 10.22 -11.46 -10.08
N ASN A 449 10.33 -10.72 -8.99
CA ASN A 449 10.86 -11.17 -7.70
C ASN A 449 9.78 -11.32 -6.62
N SER A 450 8.51 -11.00 -6.91
CA SER A 450 7.42 -11.08 -5.94
C SER A 450 6.22 -11.80 -6.54
N ALA A 451 5.59 -12.64 -5.72
CA ALA A 451 4.31 -13.26 -6.05
C ALA A 451 3.32 -13.03 -4.90
N VAL A 452 2.05 -12.84 -5.25
CA VAL A 452 0.92 -12.79 -4.32
C VAL A 452 0.00 -13.96 -4.64
N ARG A 453 -0.27 -14.82 -3.66
CA ARG A 453 -1.31 -15.84 -3.77
C ARG A 453 -2.56 -15.39 -3.05
N TRP A 454 -3.63 -15.23 -3.82
CA TRP A 454 -4.91 -14.80 -3.33
C TRP A 454 -5.78 -16.00 -3.00
N HIS A 455 -6.40 -15.97 -1.82
CA HIS A 455 -7.42 -16.90 -1.38
C HIS A 455 -8.69 -16.12 -1.06
N VAL A 456 -9.73 -16.34 -1.85
CA VAL A 456 -10.99 -15.62 -1.74
C VAL A 456 -12.04 -16.55 -1.15
N VAL A 457 -12.62 -16.13 -0.04
CA VAL A 457 -13.71 -16.80 0.66
C VAL A 457 -14.97 -15.97 0.48
N VAL A 458 -16.08 -16.62 0.14
CA VAL A 458 -17.38 -15.98 0.01
C VAL A 458 -18.34 -16.57 1.03
N GLU A 459 -18.84 -15.75 1.94
CA GLU A 459 -19.73 -16.18 3.02
C GLU A 459 -20.61 -15.01 3.46
N ARG A 460 -21.92 -15.26 3.67
CA ARG A 460 -22.90 -14.26 4.16
C ARG A 460 -22.81 -12.89 3.49
N ASP A 461 -22.86 -12.89 2.15
CA ASP A 461 -22.77 -11.67 1.33
C ASP A 461 -21.45 -10.87 1.48
N LEU A 462 -20.42 -11.48 2.07
CA LEU A 462 -19.07 -10.93 2.12
C LEU A 462 -18.14 -11.71 1.19
N GLN A 463 -17.29 -10.98 0.50
CA GLN A 463 -16.09 -11.50 -0.15
C GLN A 463 -14.89 -11.10 0.70
N VAL A 464 -14.21 -12.09 1.28
CA VAL A 464 -12.95 -11.90 2.00
C VAL A 464 -11.80 -12.37 1.13
N SER A 465 -10.88 -11.48 0.81
CA SER A 465 -9.71 -11.77 -0.02
C SER A 465 -8.45 -11.74 0.85
N VAL A 466 -7.76 -12.87 0.96
CA VAL A 466 -6.50 -13.02 1.68
C VAL A 466 -5.37 -13.13 0.67
N GLY A 467 -4.52 -12.12 0.58
CA GLY A 467 -3.38 -12.04 -0.32
C GLY A 467 -2.07 -12.32 0.42
N CYS A 468 -1.42 -13.42 0.08
CA CYS A 468 -0.16 -13.83 0.66
C CYS A 468 1.00 -13.47 -0.26
N GLN A 469 1.75 -12.43 0.11
CA GLN A 469 2.87 -11.94 -0.69
C GLN A 469 4.21 -12.44 -0.15
N PHE A 470 5.06 -12.91 -1.06
CA PHE A 470 6.36 -13.51 -0.80
C PHE A 470 7.31 -13.29 -1.98
N LEU A 471 8.61 -13.43 -1.73
CA LEU A 471 9.62 -13.42 -2.79
C LEU A 471 9.45 -14.66 -3.70
N SER A 472 9.69 -14.49 -5.00
CA SER A 472 9.58 -15.55 -6.00
C SER A 472 10.32 -16.81 -5.55
N ALA A 473 9.61 -17.96 -5.53
CA ALA A 473 10.05 -19.27 -5.05
C ALA A 473 10.08 -19.50 -3.51
N GLU A 474 9.67 -18.54 -2.70
CA GLU A 474 9.66 -18.65 -1.22
C GLU A 474 8.26 -18.94 -0.62
N TRP A 475 7.34 -19.53 -1.40
CA TRP A 475 5.99 -19.86 -0.91
C TRP A 475 6.00 -20.71 0.37
N ALA A 476 6.90 -21.68 0.45
CA ALA A 476 7.02 -22.57 1.60
C ALA A 476 7.34 -21.85 2.92
N GLU A 477 7.81 -20.59 2.86
CA GLU A 477 8.15 -19.79 4.04
C GLU A 477 6.98 -18.93 4.58
N ILE A 478 5.83 -18.92 3.89
CA ILE A 478 4.62 -18.18 4.30
C ILE A 478 3.36 -19.04 4.31
N GLU A 479 3.38 -20.20 3.64
CA GLU A 479 2.21 -21.04 3.41
C GLU A 479 1.46 -21.39 4.70
N ALA A 480 2.18 -21.80 5.75
CA ALA A 480 1.57 -22.24 7.00
C ALA A 480 0.86 -21.09 7.74
N GLU A 481 1.46 -19.91 7.72
CA GLU A 481 0.92 -18.68 8.30
C GLU A 481 -0.30 -18.18 7.52
N CYS A 482 -0.26 -18.27 6.20
CA CYS A 482 -1.38 -17.99 5.32
C CYS A 482 -2.56 -18.94 5.55
N GLU A 483 -2.28 -20.24 5.63
CA GLU A 483 -3.30 -21.23 5.97
C GLU A 483 -3.92 -20.95 7.34
N HIS A 484 -3.12 -20.53 8.32
CA HIS A 484 -3.61 -20.18 9.65
C HIS A 484 -4.62 -19.03 9.58
N VAL A 485 -4.29 -17.96 8.87
CA VAL A 485 -5.21 -16.81 8.69
C VAL A 485 -6.51 -17.28 8.04
N VAL A 486 -6.44 -17.97 6.90
CA VAL A 486 -7.64 -18.43 6.18
C VAL A 486 -8.49 -19.39 7.02
N ARG A 487 -7.85 -20.30 7.76
CA ARG A 487 -8.52 -21.26 8.67
C ARG A 487 -9.26 -20.56 9.81
N SER A 488 -8.71 -19.47 10.31
CA SER A 488 -9.23 -18.74 11.48
C SER A 488 -10.33 -17.71 11.14
N LEU A 489 -10.60 -17.49 9.86
CA LEU A 489 -11.62 -16.53 9.42
C LEU A 489 -13.00 -16.91 9.96
N GLU A 490 -13.63 -15.99 10.68
CA GLU A 490 -15.00 -16.04 11.15
C GLU A 490 -15.76 -14.82 10.63
N VAL A 491 -16.90 -15.04 9.98
CA VAL A 491 -17.80 -13.95 9.57
C VAL A 491 -18.80 -13.70 10.69
N ASP A 492 -18.99 -12.44 11.07
CA ASP A 492 -19.95 -12.04 12.10
C ASP A 492 -21.39 -12.37 11.68
N GLU A 493 -22.27 -12.57 12.66
CA GLU A 493 -23.69 -12.89 12.43
C GLU A 493 -24.51 -11.68 11.96
#